data_AF-A0A7Y4RR48-F1
#
_entry.id   AF-A0A7Y4RR48-F1
#
_cell.length_a   1.000
_cell.length_b   1.000
_cell.length_c   1.000
_cell.angle_alpha   90.00
_cell.angle_beta   90.00
_cell.angle_gamma   90.00
#
_symmetry.space_group_name_H-M   'P 1'
#
loop_
_entity.id
_entity.type
_entity.pdbx_description
1 polymer ?
#
loop_
_entity_poly.entity_id
_entity_poly.type
_entity_poly.pdbx_seq_one_letter_code
_entity_poly.pdbx_strand_id
1 'polypeptide(L)' 'MIEPSSPRRLLRSTLIALAVAVLLLITVVLPAEYGIDPTGVGRIIGLTRMGEIKTRLAKEAAADAAADAVADTTSTPPQQ' A
#
# COMPACT_ATOMS: atom_id res chain seq x y z
N MET A 1 26.45 31.31 -16.15
CA MET A 1 26.89 30.12 -16.92
C MET A 1 26.06 28.94 -16.44
N ILE A 2 25.04 28.54 -17.20
CA ILE A 2 24.23 27.34 -16.91
C ILE A 2 24.68 26.31 -17.94
N GLU A 3 25.45 25.31 -17.51
CA GLU A 3 25.86 24.22 -18.40
C GLU A 3 24.63 23.33 -18.71
N PRO A 4 24.34 23.05 -19.99
CA PRO A 4 23.25 22.16 -20.34
C PRO A 4 23.55 20.74 -19.83
N SER A 5 22.63 20.17 -19.09
CA SER A 5 22.71 18.78 -18.65
C SER A 5 22.77 17.86 -19.87
N SER A 6 23.91 17.17 -20.05
CA SER A 6 24.05 16.19 -21.12
C SER A 6 22.95 15.11 -21.01
N PRO A 7 22.25 14.75 -22.11
CA PRO A 7 21.13 13.80 -22.09
C PRO A 7 21.52 12.42 -21.52
N ARG A 8 22.79 12.00 -21.69
CA ARG A 8 23.32 10.77 -21.09
C ARG A 8 23.40 10.83 -19.56
N ARG A 9 23.65 12.02 -19.00
CA ARG A 9 23.70 12.22 -17.54
C ARG A 9 22.30 12.20 -16.93
N LEU A 10 21.34 12.83 -17.60
CA LEU A 10 19.93 12.81 -17.20
C LEU A 10 19.39 11.38 -17.15
N LEU A 11 19.59 10.60 -18.21
CA LEU A 11 19.12 9.21 -18.25
C LEU A 11 19.74 8.34 -17.15
N ARG A 12 21.04 8.48 -16.89
CA ARG A 12 21.70 7.77 -15.77
C ARG A 12 21.11 8.15 -14.41
N SER A 13 20.88 9.44 -14.16
CA SER A 13 20.26 9.87 -12.91
C SER A 13 18.82 9.38 -12.76
N THR A 14 18.04 9.34 -13.85
CA THR A 14 16.68 8.81 -13.81
C THR A 14 16.66 7.31 -13.50
N LEU A 15 17.57 6.53 -14.07
CA LEU A 15 17.68 5.10 -13.77
C LEU A 15 18.05 4.85 -12.30
N ILE A 16 18.97 5.63 -11.75
CA ILE A 16 19.32 5.54 -10.33
C ILE A 16 18.14 5.93 -9.46
N ALA A 17 17.45 7.03 -9.78
CA ALA A 17 16.25 7.46 -9.05
C ALA A 17 15.16 6.39 -9.07
N LEU A 18 14.94 5.75 -10.23
CA LEU A 18 13.99 4.64 -10.36
C LEU A 18 14.38 3.45 -9.46
N ALA A 19 15.66 3.08 -9.43
CA ALA A 19 16.13 2.00 -8.56
C ALA A 19 15.91 2.33 -7.07
N VAL A 20 16.18 3.57 -6.65
CA VAL A 20 15.92 4.05 -5.29
C VAL A 20 14.42 4.02 -4.98
N ALA A 21 13.58 4.45 -5.93
CA ALA A 21 12.13 4.42 -5.76
C ALA A 21 11.60 2.99 -5.55
N VAL A 22 12.09 2.02 -6.34
CA VAL A 22 11.74 0.60 -6.17
C VAL A 22 12.20 0.08 -4.81
N LEU A 23 13.40 0.46 -4.36
CA LEU A 23 13.91 0.07 -3.05
C LEU A 23 13.03 0.61 -1.91
N LEU A 24 12.63 1.88 -1.97
CA LEU A 24 11.73 2.48 -0.98
C LEU A 24 10.33 1.84 -1.03
N LEU A 25 9.84 1.50 -2.22
CA LEU A 25 8.56 0.82 -2.38
C LEU A 25 8.54 -0.51 -1.61
N ILE A 26 9.58 -1.34 -1.77
CA ILE A 26 9.62 -2.66 -1.12
C ILE A 26 9.95 -2.61 0.38
N THR A 27 10.69 -1.60 0.84
CA THR A 27 11.19 -1.53 2.23
C THR A 27 10.39 -0.62 3.16
N VAL A 28 9.63 0.33 2.62
CA VAL A 28 8.89 1.31 3.41
C VAL A 28 7.40 1.24 3.09
N VAL A 29 7.04 1.36 1.82
CA VAL A 29 5.62 1.47 1.40
C VAL A 29 4.88 0.16 1.63
N LEU A 30 5.42 -0.96 1.11
CA LEU A 30 4.83 -2.29 1.31
C LEU A 30 4.62 -2.66 2.79
N PRO A 31 5.61 -2.51 3.69
CA PRO A 31 5.40 -2.82 5.09
C PRO A 31 4.42 -1.85 5.78
N ALA A 32 4.47 -0.54 5.47
CA ALA A 32 3.62 0.45 6.13
C ALA A 32 2.14 0.39 5.72
N GLU A 33 1.86 -0.01 4.47
CA GLU A 33 0.50 -0.07 3.94
C GLU A 33 -0.10 -1.47 4.01
N TYR A 34 0.66 -2.49 3.63
CA TYR A 34 0.15 -3.85 3.46
C TYR A 34 0.65 -4.84 4.52
N GLY A 35 1.58 -4.42 5.38
CA GLY A 35 2.22 -5.32 6.34
C GLY A 35 3.10 -6.39 5.69
N ILE A 36 3.48 -6.20 4.42
CA ILE A 36 4.32 -7.12 3.67
C ILE A 36 5.77 -6.62 3.75
N ASP A 37 6.65 -7.39 4.38
CA ASP A 37 8.05 -6.99 4.59
C ASP A 37 9.00 -8.08 4.08
N PRO A 38 9.46 -8.00 2.81
CA PRO A 38 10.34 -9.01 2.24
C PRO A 38 11.78 -8.90 2.77
N THR A 39 12.19 -7.73 3.27
CA THR A 39 13.56 -7.50 3.76
C THR A 39 13.69 -7.67 5.27
N GLY A 40 12.58 -7.63 6.01
CA GLY A 40 12.57 -7.70 7.48
C GLY A 40 12.90 -6.37 8.16
N VAL A 41 13.29 -5.34 7.40
CA VAL A 41 13.65 -4.02 7.93
C VAL A 41 12.41 -3.33 8.48
N GLY A 42 11.28 -3.42 7.77
CA GLY A 42 10.01 -2.82 8.18
C GLY A 42 9.53 -3.31 9.54
N ARG A 43 9.83 -4.57 9.89
CA ARG A 43 9.49 -5.18 11.18
C ARG A 43 10.35 -4.63 12.32
N ILE A 44 11.64 -4.38 12.06
CA ILE A 44 12.57 -3.82 13.05
C ILE A 44 12.16 -2.39 13.42
N ILE A 45 11.80 -1.58 12.41
CA ILE A 45 11.37 -0.20 12.62
C ILE A 45 9.86 -0.06 12.93
N GLY A 46 9.12 -1.17 12.95
CA GLY A 46 7.71 -1.22 13.35
C GLY A 46 6.69 -0.81 12.29
N LEU A 47 7.11 -0.49 11.06
CA LEU A 47 6.19 -0.15 9.95
C LEU A 47 5.27 -1.32 9.58
N THR A 48 5.80 -2.54 9.57
CA THR A 48 5.03 -3.75 9.22
C THR A 48 3.84 -3.95 10.15
N ARG A 49 4.03 -3.70 11.45
CA ARG A 49 2.95 -3.80 12.46
C ARG A 49 1.84 -2.80 12.18
N MET A 50 2.18 -1.59 11.73
CA MET A 50 1.19 -0.58 11.36
C MET A 50 0.38 -1.03 10.12
N GLY A 51 1.05 -1.59 9.10
CA GLY A 51 0.38 -2.09 7.90
C GLY A 51 -0.55 -3.28 8.17
N GLU A 52 -0.14 -4.21 9.03
CA GLU A 52 -0.98 -5.35 9.45
C GLU A 52 -2.29 -4.89 10.13
N ILE A 53 -2.21 -3.90 11.01
CA ILE A 53 -3.39 -3.36 11.72
C ILE A 53 -4.37 -2.72 10.72
N LYS A 54 -3.88 -1.85 9.84
CA LYS A 54 -4.72 -1.21 8.80
C LYS A 54 -5.39 -2.24 7.91
N THR A 55 -4.64 -3.26 7.50
CA THR A 55 -5.15 -4.34 6.64
C THR A 55 -6.23 -5.16 7.33
N ARG A 56 -6.09 -5.44 8.64
CA ARG A 56 -7.13 -6.15 9.41
C ARG A 56 -8.40 -5.30 9.53
N LEU A 57 -8.25 -4.04 9.89
CA LEU A 57 -9.40 -3.13 10.03
C LEU A 57 -10.16 -2.97 8.71
N ALA A 58 -9.45 -2.88 7.58
CA ALA A 58 -10.07 -2.84 6.26
C ALA A 58 -10.82 -4.13 5.91
N LYS A 59 -10.30 -5.30 6.32
CA LYS A 59 -10.97 -6.60 6.11
C LYS A 59 -12.22 -6.74 6.99
N GLU A 60 -12.15 -6.31 8.23
CA GLU A 60 -13.27 -6.31 9.17
C GLU A 60 -14.39 -5.41 8.66
N ALA A 61 -14.08 -4.17 8.27
CA ALA A 61 -15.06 -3.25 7.68
C ALA A 61 -15.71 -3.79 6.40
N ALA A 62 -14.94 -4.49 5.55
CA ALA A 62 -15.48 -5.13 4.35
C ALA A 62 -16.41 -6.31 4.68
N ALA A 63 -16.12 -7.07 5.72
CA ALA A 63 -16.96 -8.17 6.19
C ALA A 63 -18.29 -7.66 6.78
N ASP A 64 -18.23 -6.58 7.57
CA ASP A 64 -19.41 -5.94 8.14
C ASP A 64 -20.32 -5.36 7.03
N ALA A 65 -19.75 -4.64 6.06
CA ALA A 65 -20.50 -4.11 4.92
C ALA A 65 -21.17 -5.22 4.07
N ALA A 66 -20.49 -6.37 3.92
CA ALA A 66 -21.07 -7.52 3.23
C ALA A 66 -22.21 -8.16 4.04
N ALA A 67 -22.06 -8.25 5.37
CA ALA A 67 -23.10 -8.76 6.26
C ALA A 67 -24.35 -7.85 6.25
N ASP A 68 -24.16 -6.54 6.29
CA ASP A 68 -25.24 -5.55 6.21
C ASP A 68 -25.98 -5.63 4.87
N ALA A 69 -25.27 -5.77 3.74
CA ALA A 69 -25.89 -5.91 2.42
C ALA A 69 -26.74 -7.20 2.30
N VAL A 70 -26.31 -8.28 2.94
CA VAL A 70 -27.09 -9.54 2.98
C VAL A 70 -28.32 -9.36 3.87
N ALA A 71 -28.17 -8.68 5.01
CA ALA A 71 -29.27 -8.39 5.93
C ALA A 71 -30.36 -7.52 5.26
N ASP A 72 -29.97 -6.49 4.49
CA ASP A 72 -30.89 -5.60 3.77
C ASP A 72 -31.67 -6.32 2.65
N THR A 73 -31.05 -7.34 2.03
CA THR A 73 -31.72 -8.17 1.02
C THR A 73 -32.75 -9.11 1.67
N THR A 74 -32.51 -9.59 2.89
CA THR A 74 -33.42 -10.48 3.62
C THR A 74 -34.52 -9.76 4.41
N SER A 75 -34.41 -8.45 4.64
CA SER A 75 -35.37 -7.65 5.41
C SER A 75 -36.48 -7.02 4.57
N THR A 76 -36.47 -7.17 3.23
CA THR A 76 -37.59 -6.74 2.37
C THR A 76 -38.80 -7.64 2.60
N PRO A 77 -39.87 -7.19 3.28
CA PRO A 77 -41.12 -7.92 3.34
C PRO A 77 -41.75 -7.88 1.94
N PRO A 78 -42.36 -8.97 1.44
CA PRO A 78 -43.18 -8.87 0.24
C PRO A 78 -44.30 -7.87 0.53
N GLN A 79 -44.26 -6.72 -0.13
CA GLN A 79 -45.33 -5.72 -0.03
C GLN A 79 -46.58 -6.35 -0.64
N GLN A 80 -47.50 -6.77 0.24
CA GLN A 80 -48.85 -7.26 -0.04
C GLN A 80 -49.84 -6.14 0.27
#